data_AF-A0A524MFG9-F1
#
_entry.id   AF-A0A524MFG9-F1
#
_cell.length_a   1.000
_cell.length_b   1.000
_cell.length_c   1.000
_cell.angle_alpha   90.00
_cell.angle_beta   90.00
_cell.angle_gamma   90.00
#
_symmetry.space_group_name_H-M   'P 1'
#
loop_
_entity.id
_entity.type
_entity.pdbx_description
1 polymer ?
#
loop_
_entity_poly.entity_id
_entity_poly.type
_entity_poly.pdbx_seq_one_letter_code
_entity_poly.pdbx_strand_id
1 'polypeptide(L)' 'MGWARLLKLVFGIDLEHCPQCGGDFKIIAAIEEPAVIVRILTHLGLPARAPPRHIFKRLE' A
#
# COMPACT_ATOMS: atom_id res chain seq x y z
N MET A 1 19.02 -1.04 1.72
CA MET A 1 17.73 -1.75 1.53
C MET A 1 16.81 -0.85 0.73
N GLY A 2 16.24 -1.34 -0.37
CA GLY A 2 15.31 -0.57 -1.21
C GLY A 2 13.88 -0.57 -0.65
N TRP A 3 13.09 0.45 -1.00
CA TRP A 3 11.71 0.60 -0.55
C TRP A 3 10.83 -0.62 -0.82
N ALA A 4 11.00 -1.30 -1.96
CA ALA A 4 10.27 -2.54 -2.29
C ALA A 4 10.44 -3.63 -1.23
N ARG A 5 11.66 -3.81 -0.71
CA ARG A 5 11.96 -4.82 0.32
C ARG A 5 11.30 -4.49 1.66
N LEU A 6 11.21 -3.22 2.03
CA LEU A 6 10.54 -2.80 3.26
C LEU A 6 9.03 -3.00 3.18
N LEU A 7 8.42 -2.66 2.04
CA LEU A 7 6.99 -2.84 1.82
C LEU A 7 6.59 -4.32 1.88
N LYS A 8 7.43 -5.22 1.38
CA LYS A 8 7.25 -6.67 1.50
C LYS A 8 7.26 -7.15 2.95
N LEU A 9 8.18 -6.65 3.77
CA LEU A 9 8.30 -7.07 5.18
C LEU A 9 7.19 -6.50 6.07
N VAL A 10 6.81 -5.24 5.87
CA VAL A 10 5.85 -4.54 6.76
C VAL A 10 4.41 -4.78 6.33
N PHE A 11 4.15 -4.76 5.02
CA PHE A 11 2.80 -4.82 4.46
C PHE A 11 2.50 -6.11 3.70
N GLY A 12 3.49 -7.00 3.50
CA GLY A 12 3.33 -8.22 2.72
C GLY A 12 3.18 -7.98 1.21
N ILE A 13 3.52 -6.79 0.71
CA ILE A 13 3.37 -6.41 -0.70
C ILE A 13 4.69 -6.64 -1.42
N ASP A 14 4.74 -7.61 -2.35
CA ASP A 14 5.92 -7.83 -3.20
C ASP A 14 5.92 -6.88 -4.40
N LEU A 15 6.91 -5.98 -4.42
CA LEU A 15 7.17 -5.04 -5.50
C LEU A 15 8.58 -5.22 -6.05
N GLU A 16 9.22 -6.38 -5.86
CA GLU A 16 10.53 -6.65 -6.47
C GLU A 16 10.35 -6.93 -7.97
N HIS A 17 9.32 -7.69 -8.37
CA HIS A 17 9.05 -8.01 -9.78
C HIS A 17 7.55 -8.01 -10.11
N CYS A 18 7.21 -7.62 -11.34
CA CYS A 18 5.84 -7.67 -11.84
C CYS A 18 5.37 -9.12 -12.06
N PRO A 19 4.25 -9.55 -11.47
CA PRO A 19 3.76 -10.92 -11.63
C PRO A 19 3.29 -11.25 -13.05
N GLN A 20 3.05 -10.22 -13.89
CA GLN A 20 2.54 -10.39 -15.25
C GLN A 20 3.65 -10.43 -16.31
N CYS A 21 4.76 -9.70 -16.11
CA CYS A 21 5.84 -9.60 -17.11
C CYS A 21 7.24 -9.91 -16.57
N GLY A 22 7.43 -10.07 -15.26
CA GLY A 22 8.72 -10.39 -14.63
C GLY A 22 9.72 -9.22 -14.55
N GLY A 23 9.38 -8.03 -15.06
CA GLY A 23 10.23 -6.84 -14.97
C GLY A 23 10.22 -6.21 -13.57
N ASP A 24 11.23 -5.41 -13.28
CA ASP A 24 11.35 -4.69 -12.00
C ASP A 24 10.27 -3.60 -11.87
N PHE A 25 9.65 -3.49 -10.69
CA PHE A 25 8.83 -2.33 -10.39
C PHE A 25 9.70 -1.11 -10.05
N LYS A 26 9.23 0.07 -10.46
CA LYS A 26 9.79 1.36 -10.06
C LYS A 26 8.75 2.16 -9.31
N ILE A 27 9.05 2.50 -8.05
CA ILE A 27 8.24 3.48 -7.30
C ILE A 27 8.53 4.85 -7.89
N ILE A 28 7.49 5.53 -8.39
CA ILE A 28 7.61 6.83 -9.06
C ILE A 28 7.11 8.01 -8.21
N ALA A 29 6.18 7.75 -7.29
CA ALA A 29 5.62 8.78 -6.41
C ALA A 29 4.94 8.13 -5.19
N ALA A 30 4.84 8.88 -4.10
CA ALA A 30 3.90 8.65 -3.01
C ALA A 30 2.84 9.76 -3.06
N ILE A 31 1.56 9.39 -2.93
CA ILE A 31 0.45 10.34 -2.91
C ILE A 31 0.01 10.49 -1.46
N GLU A 32 0.13 11.69 -0.92
CA GLU A 32 -0.18 11.98 0.49
C GLU A 32 -1.44 12.85 0.66
N GLU A 33 -1.91 13.52 -0.40
CA GLU A 33 -3.08 14.40 -0.32
C GLU A 33 -4.39 13.59 -0.19
N PRO A 34 -5.15 13.74 0.92
CA PRO A 34 -6.32 12.91 1.19
C PRO A 34 -7.40 12.99 0.11
N ALA A 35 -7.65 14.18 -0.44
CA ALA A 35 -8.64 14.39 -1.48
C ALA A 35 -8.28 13.61 -2.77
N VAL A 36 -6.99 13.56 -3.13
CA VAL A 36 -6.51 12.81 -4.29
C VAL A 36 -6.63 11.32 -4.04
N ILE A 37 -6.23 10.84 -2.86
CA ILE A 37 -6.36 9.43 -2.47
C ILE A 37 -7.81 8.97 -2.59
N VAL A 38 -8.76 9.73 -2.01
CA VAL A 38 -10.19 9.41 -2.05
C VAL A 38 -10.71 9.36 -3.49
N ARG A 39 -10.34 10.34 -4.33
CA ARG A 39 -10.75 10.35 -5.74
C ARG A 39 -10.26 9.12 -6.51
N ILE A 40 -8.99 8.74 -6.33
CA ILE A 40 -8.40 7.57 -7.00
C ILE A 40 -9.08 6.29 -6.53
N LEU A 41 -9.19 6.08 -5.22
CA LEU A 41 -9.80 4.87 -4.66
C LEU A 41 -11.27 4.73 -5.08
N THR A 42 -12.02 5.83 -5.09
CA THR A 42 -13.42 5.83 -5.53
C THR A 42 -13.54 5.46 -7.01
N HIS A 43 -12.67 6.00 -7.87
CA HIS A 43 -12.64 5.65 -9.29
C HIS A 43 -12.35 4.17 -9.54
N LEU A 44 -11.51 3.55 -8.69
CA LEU A 44 -11.18 2.13 -8.75
C LEU A 44 -12.22 1.23 -8.06
N GLY A 45 -13.26 1.79 -7.43
CA GLY A 45 -14.25 1.02 -6.66
C GLY A 45 -13.71 0.44 -5.34
N LEU A 46 -12.62 1.00 -4.81
CA LEU A 46 -11.99 0.57 -3.57
C LEU A 46 -12.49 1.38 -2.36
N PRO A 47 -12.47 0.81 -1.14
CA PRO A 47 -12.80 1.55 0.07
C PRO A 47 -11.87 2.75 0.28
N ALA A 48 -12.42 3.96 0.28
CA ALA A 48 -11.65 5.20 0.45
C ALA A 48 -11.38 5.58 1.92
N ARG A 49 -12.01 4.88 2.86
CA ARG A 49 -11.82 5.08 4.30
C ARG A 49 -10.92 3.98 4.85
N ALA A 50 -9.85 4.36 5.53
CA ALA A 50 -9.00 3.40 6.23
C ALA A 50 -9.84 2.56 7.21
N PRO A 51 -9.54 1.25 7.35
CA PRO A 51 -10.22 0.42 8.33
C PRO A 51 -10.03 1.00 9.75
N PRO A 52 -11.00 0.83 10.65
CA PRO A 52 -10.85 1.25 12.03
C PRO A 52 -9.60 0.61 12.63
N ARG A 53 -8.81 1.40 13.35
CA ARG A 53 -7.59 0.91 14.00
C ARG A 53 -7.98 -0.16 15.01
N HIS A 54 -7.44 -1.36 14.85
CA HIS A 54 -7.58 -2.38 15.88
C HIS A 54 -6.77 -1.93 17.09
N ILE A 55 -7.44 -1.56 18.19
CA ILE A 55 -6.76 -1.30 19.45
C ILE A 55 -6.28 -2.65 19.95
N PHE A 56 -4.97 -2.89 19.88
CA PHE A 56 -4.36 -4.06 20.48
C PHE A 56 -4.47 -3.90 22.00
N LYS A 57 -5.50 -4.51 22.61
CA LYS A 57 -5.54 -4.66 24.05
C LYS A 57 -4.49 -5.70 24.41
N ARG A 58 -3.51 -5.30 25.22
CA ARG A 58 -2.53 -6.21 25.79
C ARG A 58 -3.33 -7.25 26.60
N LEU A 59 -3.22 -8.52 26.22
CA LEU A 59 -3.72 -9.60 27.05
C LEU A 59 -2.79 -9.67 28.27
N GLU A 60 -3.34 -9.37 29.44
CA GLU A 60 -2.68 -9.56 30.74
C GLU A 60 -2.71 -11.04 31.13
#